data_AF-A0A931MCC0-F1
#
_entry.id   AF-A0A931MCC0-F1
#
_cell.length_a   1.000
_cell.length_b   1.000
_cell.length_c   1.000
_cell.angle_alpha   90.00
_cell.angle_beta   90.00
_cell.angle_gamma   90.00
#
_symmetry.space_group_name_H-M   'P 1'
#
loop_
_entity.id
_entity.type
_entity.pdbx_description
1 polymer ?
#
loop_
_entity_poly.entity_id
_entity_poly.type
_entity_poly.pdbx_seq_one_letter_code
_entity_poly.pdbx_strand_id
1 'polypeptide(L)'
;MSDVYDALISPRPYRHVSYENRAACEELTAMAEKGKIKVEVVQALIAHDRKSKPHHSECVLSKEKRSSPPPVNFYGVIDEKADACSSLK
;
A
#
# COMPACT_ATOMS: atom_id res chain seq x y z
N MET A 1 -7.02 -10.00 3.29
CA MET A 1 -6.33 -9.09 2.34
C MET A 1 -7.15 -7.87 1.99
N SER A 2 -8.49 -7.91 2.11
CA SER A 2 -9.34 -6.73 1.93
C SER A 2 -8.92 -5.57 2.84
N ASP A 3 -8.58 -5.82 4.11
CA ASP A 3 -8.26 -4.74 5.06
C ASP A 3 -6.97 -3.99 4.72
N VAL A 4 -5.96 -4.70 4.19
CA VAL A 4 -4.67 -4.09 3.81
C VAL A 4 -4.82 -3.28 2.54
N TYR A 5 -5.56 -3.80 1.55
CA TYR A 5 -5.85 -3.08 0.32
C TYR A 5 -6.74 -1.86 0.57
N ASP A 6 -7.79 -2.02 1.38
CA ASP A 6 -8.65 -0.93 1.80
C ASP A 6 -7.86 0.13 2.59
N ALA A 7 -6.94 -0.27 3.48
CA ALA A 7 -6.05 0.65 4.18
C ALA A 7 -5.06 1.42 3.26
N LEU A 8 -4.77 0.91 2.07
CA LEU A 8 -3.90 1.57 1.09
C LEU A 8 -4.69 2.58 0.24
N ILE A 9 -5.93 2.24 -0.15
CA ILE A 9 -6.77 3.05 -1.04
C ILE A 9 -7.67 4.03 -0.25
N SER A 10 -7.88 3.79 1.04
CA SER A 10 -8.55 4.74 1.92
C SER A 10 -7.59 5.85 2.37
N PRO A 11 -8.02 7.12 2.34
CA PRO A 11 -7.29 8.20 3.01
C PRO A 11 -7.33 7.97 4.52
N ARG A 12 -6.25 8.30 5.21
CA ARG A 12 -6.15 8.19 6.67
C ARG A 12 -5.60 9.49 7.27
N PRO A 13 -5.86 9.78 8.56
CA PRO A 13 -5.42 11.03 9.19
C PRO A 13 -3.92 11.32 9.04
N TYR A 14 -3.08 10.28 9.00
CA TYR A 14 -1.61 10.39 8.87
C TYR A 14 -1.11 10.23 7.43
N ARG A 15 -2.03 10.06 6.48
CA ARG A 15 -1.78 9.87 5.05
C ARG A 15 -2.94 10.50 4.27
N HIS A 16 -2.80 11.80 4.01
CA HIS A 16 -3.82 12.58 3.31
C HIS A 16 -4.04 12.15 1.86
N VAL A 17 -3.06 11.45 1.26
CA VAL A 17 -3.12 10.97 -0.12
C VAL A 17 -3.19 9.44 -0.13
N SER A 18 -4.30 8.89 -0.61
CA SER A 18 -4.44 7.45 -0.83
C SER A 18 -3.47 6.96 -1.91
N TYR A 19 -3.10 5.68 -1.84
CA TYR A 19 -2.36 5.06 -2.94
C TYR A 19 -3.26 4.97 -4.16
N GLU A 20 -2.72 5.31 -5.33
CA GLU A 20 -3.34 4.91 -6.59
C GLU A 20 -3.44 3.37 -6.62
N ASN A 21 -4.52 2.79 -7.15
CA ASN A 21 -4.75 1.34 -7.14
C ASN A 21 -3.55 0.55 -7.68
N ARG A 22 -2.85 1.11 -8.69
CA ARG A 22 -1.62 0.55 -9.23
C ARG A 22 -0.48 0.52 -8.19
N ALA A 23 -0.26 1.63 -7.50
CA ALA A 23 0.75 1.74 -6.44
C ALA A 23 0.42 0.83 -5.25
N ALA A 24 -0.86 0.66 -4.92
CA ALA A 24 -1.31 -0.30 -3.90
C ALA A 24 -0.96 -1.75 -4.27
N CYS A 25 -1.19 -2.16 -5.52
CA CYS A 25 -0.83 -3.49 -6.01
C CYS A 25 0.70 -3.72 -6.02
N GLU A 26 1.49 -2.70 -6.39
CA GLU A 26 2.96 -2.76 -6.35
C GLU A 26 3.47 -2.94 -4.91
N GLU A 27 2.87 -2.25 -3.93
CA GLU A 27 3.25 -2.41 -2.52
C GLU A 27 2.84 -3.77 -1.94
N LEU A 28 1.67 -4.28 -2.31
CA LEU A 28 1.24 -5.63 -1.95
C LEU A 28 2.17 -6.71 -2.53
N THR A 29 2.63 -6.51 -3.77
CA THR A 29 3.60 -7.41 -4.41
C THR A 29 4.93 -7.39 -3.64
N ALA A 30 5.42 -6.21 -3.27
CA ALA A 30 6.63 -6.08 -2.45
C ALA A 30 6.48 -6.70 -1.05
N MET A 31 5.29 -6.64 -0.45
CA MET A 31 5.00 -7.33 0.82
C MET A 31 4.98 -8.86 0.66
N ALA A 32 4.50 -9.35 -0.48
CA ALA A 32 4.52 -10.78 -0.79
C ALA A 32 5.94 -11.30 -1.02
N GLU A 33 6.80 -10.52 -1.71
CA GLU A 33 8.23 -10.85 -1.87
C GLU A 33 8.97 -10.92 -0.52
N LYS A 34 8.61 -10.05 0.42
CA LYS A 34 9.13 -10.07 1.80
C LYS A 34 8.54 -11.19 2.67
N GLY A 35 7.68 -12.05 2.12
CA GLY A 35 7.04 -13.14 2.83
C GLY A 35 5.97 -12.71 3.85
N LYS A 36 5.55 -11.45 3.85
CA LYS A 36 4.51 -10.94 4.77
C LYS A 36 3.10 -11.35 4.33
N ILE A 37 2.93 -11.61 3.03
CA ILE A 37 1.65 -11.92 2.39
C ILE A 37 1.86 -13.09 1.41
N LYS A 38 0.85 -13.96 1.25
CA LYS A 38 0.89 -15.03 0.24
C LYS A 38 0.71 -14.46 -1.17
N VAL A 39 1.61 -14.83 -2.08
CA VAL A 39 1.62 -14.40 -3.50
C VAL A 39 0.29 -14.72 -4.20
N GLU A 40 -0.29 -15.91 -3.93
CA GLU A 40 -1.58 -16.34 -4.50
C GLU A 40 -2.71 -15.34 -4.24
N VAL A 41 -2.73 -14.73 -3.05
CA VAL A 41 -3.81 -13.80 -2.69
C VAL A 41 -3.62 -12.44 -3.38
N VAL A 42 -2.36 -12.03 -3.60
CA VAL A 42 -2.04 -10.84 -4.40
C VAL A 42 -2.39 -11.07 -5.87
N GLN A 43 -2.11 -12.26 -6.40
CA GLN A 43 -2.48 -12.64 -7.76
C GLN A 43 -4.00 -12.66 -7.97
N ALA A 44 -4.76 -13.21 -7.01
CA ALA A 44 -6.21 -13.19 -7.05
C ALA A 44 -6.78 -11.76 -7.03
N LEU A 45 -6.22 -10.89 -6.17
CA LEU A 45 -6.62 -9.49 -6.11
C LEU A 45 -6.37 -8.74 -7.43
N ILE A 46 -5.17 -8.90 -8.00
CA ILE A 46 -4.80 -8.28 -9.29
C ILE A 46 -5.63 -8.86 -10.43
N ALA A 47 -5.94 -10.15 -10.40
CA ALA A 47 -6.84 -10.76 -11.36
C ALA A 47 -8.24 -10.14 -11.30
N HIS A 48 -8.77 -9.86 -10.10
CA HIS A 48 -10.05 -9.20 -9.92
C HIS A 48 -10.06 -7.73 -10.37
N ASP A 49 -8.95 -7.00 -10.19
CA ASP A 49 -8.80 -5.62 -10.67
C ASP A 49 -8.69 -5.51 -12.20
N ARG A 50 -8.30 -6.60 -12.90
CA ARG A 50 -8.23 -6.63 -14.37
C ARG A 50 -9.63 -6.81 -14.98
N LYS A 51 -9.96 -6.00 -16.00
CA LYS A 51 -11.21 -6.15 -16.79
C LYS A 51 -11.43 -7.56 -17.34
N SER A 52 -10.37 -8.27 -17.71
CA SER A 52 -10.43 -9.61 -18.28
C SER A 52 -10.63 -10.72 -17.24
N LYS A 53 -10.45 -10.45 -15.95
CA LYS A 53 -10.55 -11.43 -14.84
C LYS A 53 -9.85 -12.76 -15.14
N PRO A 54 -8.54 -12.74 -15.45
CA PRO A 54 -7.79 -13.95 -15.75
C PRO A 54 -7.72 -14.88 -14.53
N HIS A 55 -7.40 -16.16 -14.74
CA HIS A 55 -7.22 -17.08 -13.62
C HIS A 55 -5.99 -16.69 -12.80
N HIS A 56 -6.06 -16.82 -11.46
CA HIS A 56 -5.03 -16.30 -10.54
C HIS A 56 -3.62 -16.89 -10.83
N SER A 57 -3.54 -18.12 -11.35
CA SER A 57 -2.28 -18.79 -11.70
C SER A 57 -1.58 -18.21 -12.92
N GLU A 58 -2.30 -17.51 -13.79
CA GLU A 58 -1.75 -16.89 -15.01
C GLU A 58 -1.29 -15.44 -14.77
N CYS A 59 -1.55 -14.91 -13.57
CA CYS A 59 -1.24 -13.55 -13.21
C CYS A 59 0.26 -13.43 -12.84
N VAL A 60 1.10 -13.08 -13.82
CA VAL A 60 2.51 -12.75 -13.60
C VAL A 60 2.61 -11.38 -12.94
N LEU A 61 3.22 -11.34 -11.76
CA LEU A 61 3.45 -10.12 -11.00
C LEU A 61 4.74 -9.45 -11.47
N SER A 62 4.64 -8.17 -11.87
CA SER A 62 5.82 -7.37 -12.17
C SER A 62 6.55 -7.01 -10.89
N LYS A 63 7.87 -7.21 -10.86
CA LYS A 63 8.75 -6.83 -9.74
C LYS A 63 9.20 -5.37 -9.80
N GLU A 64 9.03 -4.74 -10.95
CA GLU A 64 9.46 -3.38 -11.20
C GLU A 64 8.38 -2.39 -10.76
N LYS A 65 8.72 -1.50 -9.82
CA LYS A 65 7.84 -0.42 -9.38
C LYS A 65 7.86 0.69 -10.41
N ARG A 66 6.71 0.94 -11.04
CA ARG A 66 6.57 1.94 -12.11
C ARG A 66 5.71 3.12 -11.69
N SER A 67 5.10 3.06 -10.50
CA SER A 67 4.29 4.13 -9.94
C SER A 67 5.09 5.03 -9.00
N SER A 68 4.68 6.30 -8.90
CA SER A 68 5.20 7.25 -7.91
C SER A 68 4.52 7.01 -6.56
N PRO A 69 5.24 6.67 -5.48
CA PRO A 69 4.65 6.59 -4.16
C PRO A 69 4.09 7.97 -3.74
N PRO A 70 3.04 8.01 -2.89
CA PRO A 70 2.48 9.27 -2.42
C PRO A 70 3.58 10.10 -1.72
N PRO A 71 3.63 11.43 -1.96
CA PRO A 71 4.74 12.27 -1.54
C PRO A 71 4.89 12.41 -0.02
N VAL A 72 3.85 12.04 0.75
CA VAL A 72 3.82 12.23 2.21
C VAL A 72 3.14 11.03 2.89
N ASN A 73 3.90 10.30 3.72
CA ASN A 73 3.40 9.22 4.56
C ASN A 73 4.01 9.38 5.97
N PHE A 74 3.22 9.81 6.95
CA PHE A 74 3.68 10.01 8.34
C PHE A 74 3.56 8.75 9.22
N TYR A 75 3.30 7.60 8.60
CA TYR A 75 3.18 6.34 9.34
C TYR A 75 4.52 5.95 9.99
N GLY A 76 4.57 5.96 11.32
CA GLY A 76 5.78 5.67 12.10
C GLY A 76 6.73 6.85 12.29
N VAL A 77 6.34 8.06 11.86
CA VAL A 77 7.05 9.29 12.23
C VAL A 77 6.63 9.66 13.65
N ILE A 78 7.48 9.34 14.62
CA ILE A 78 7.39 9.95 15.95
C ILE A 78 7.95 11.36 15.76
N ASP A 79 7.09 12.36 15.80
CA ASP A 79 7.57 13.74 15.85
C ASP A 79 8.23 13.94 17.22
N GLU A 80 9.55 13.83 17.28
CA GLU A 80 10.33 14.19 18.48
C GLU A 80 10.14 15.67 18.88
N LYS A 81 9.36 16.46 18.13
CA LYS A 81 8.96 17.83 18.48
C LYS A 81 7.50 18.00 18.92
N ALA A 82 6.79 16.93 19.28
CA ALA A 82 5.49 17.07 19.95
C ALA A 82 5.60 17.46 21.45
N ASP A 83 6.81 17.46 22.04
CA ASP A 83 7.02 17.84 23.45
C ASP A 83 7.49 19.30 23.65
N ALA A 84 7.54 20.13 22.60
CA ALA A 84 7.96 21.53 22.71
C ALA A 84 6.79 22.55 22.84
N CYS A 85 5.57 22.11 23.13
CA CYS A 85 4.44 23.00 23.44
C CYS A 85 4.03 22.93 24.92
N SER A 86 5.00 23.08 25.83
CA SER A 86 4.71 23.36 27.24
C SER A 86 5.76 24.26 27.89
N SER A 87 6.22 25.29 27.17
CA SER A 87 7.01 26.38 27.79
C SER A 87 6.92 27.67 26.97
N LEU A 88 5.76 28.32 27.01
CA LEU A 88 5.77 29.78 27.13
C LEU A 88 4.84 30.15 28.28
N LYS A 89 5.47 30.77 29.30
CA LYS A 89 4.84 31.42 30.45
C LYS A 89 3.93 32.55 30.01
#